data_AF-A0A1Y1LX91-F1
#
_entry.id   AF-A0A1Y1LX91-F1
#
_cell.length_a   1.000
_cell.length_b   1.000
_cell.length_c   1.000
_cell.angle_alpha   90.00
_cell.angle_beta   90.00
_cell.angle_gamma   90.00
#
_symmetry.space_group_name_H-M   'P 1'
#
loop_
_entity.id
_entity.type
_entity.pdbx_description
1 polymer ?
#
loop_
_entity_poly.entity_id
_entity_poly.type
_entity_poly.pdbx_seq_one_letter_code
_entity_poly.pdbx_strand_id
1 'polypeptide(L)'
;MTETEDTPTLCEGDDNDDSDGWDEMEVSGEQTTCLFCPSQFLTIAVALDHCRSEHKFDLLELKTKYNMDCYSFIKMINYIRLHKPDPHIITESCVALWEDDVYLKPGEMEPWLMYDFDDLGSTPSTPHYAIDGKTPISNNINDLQRQIYELTLQVREKDNLLKSAMQDMAKMREVTKTIVESGDSKVSLPTSVASVPVGYDNEYFNTYAHYGIHHEMLSDTVRTTSYRDAILNNKDVFKGKIALDVGCGTAILSMFAAQAGSAKVYGIDQSDVLYKAMDIIRENNLQDVVHLIRGRIEDTPLPVDKVDIIISEWMGYFLLFEGMLDSFI
;
A
#
# COMPACT_ATOMS: atom_id res chain seq x y z
N MET A 1 -51.09 60.18 2.27
CA MET A 1 -49.80 59.88 2.91
C MET A 1 -49.18 58.78 2.08
N THR A 2 -48.22 59.16 1.26
CA THR A 2 -47.61 58.36 0.18
C THR A 2 -46.35 57.66 0.69
N GLU A 3 -46.12 56.45 0.18
CA GLU A 3 -44.92 55.63 0.33
C GLU A 3 -43.67 56.32 -0.22
N THR A 4 -42.50 56.07 0.39
CA THR A 4 -41.17 56.10 -0.25
C THR A 4 -40.19 55.27 0.57
N GLU A 5 -39.59 54.26 -0.07
CA GLU A 5 -38.28 53.67 0.26
C GLU A 5 -37.17 54.74 0.16
N ASP A 6 -36.09 54.59 0.94
CA ASP A 6 -34.77 55.16 0.61
C ASP A 6 -33.64 54.46 1.41
N THR A 7 -32.73 53.82 0.67
CA THR A 7 -31.35 53.41 1.05
C THR A 7 -30.43 54.62 1.25
N PRO A 8 -29.31 54.56 2.01
CA PRO A 8 -27.96 54.24 1.44
C PRO A 8 -27.00 53.57 2.48
N THR A 9 -25.75 53.12 2.26
CA THR A 9 -24.67 53.46 1.31
C THR A 9 -23.63 52.31 1.28
N LEU A 10 -23.01 52.06 0.12
CA LEU A 10 -21.84 51.19 -0.10
C LEU A 10 -20.52 52.01 -0.08
N CYS A 11 -19.38 51.28 -0.03
CA CYS A 11 -17.96 51.66 -0.28
C CYS A 11 -17.18 52.04 1.02
N GLU A 12 -15.96 51.59 1.37
CA GLU A 12 -14.80 50.88 0.76
C GLU A 12 -14.09 50.12 1.92
N GLY A 13 -13.52 48.91 1.82
CA GLY A 13 -12.27 48.55 1.16
C GLY A 13 -11.04 48.74 2.08
N ASP A 14 -10.60 47.71 2.82
CA ASP A 14 -9.17 47.46 3.10
C ASP A 14 -8.91 46.00 3.52
N ASP A 15 -7.80 45.48 3.01
CA ASP A 15 -7.34 44.09 3.04
C ASP A 15 -6.55 43.75 4.33
N ASN A 16 -6.42 42.43 4.58
CA ASN A 16 -5.49 41.74 5.49
C ASN A 16 -5.95 41.57 6.95
N ASP A 17 -6.32 40.34 7.31
CA ASP A 17 -5.49 39.52 8.20
C ASP A 17 -5.99 38.06 8.16
N ASP A 18 -5.38 37.24 7.29
CA ASP A 18 -5.47 35.78 7.35
C ASP A 18 -4.70 35.32 8.59
N SER A 19 -5.38 35.33 9.74
CA SER A 19 -4.91 34.61 10.92
C SER A 19 -5.28 33.15 10.76
N ASP A 20 -4.44 32.42 10.01
CA ASP A 20 -4.36 30.97 10.04
C ASP A 20 -4.01 30.54 11.47
N GLY A 21 -5.05 30.36 12.28
CA GLY A 21 -4.97 29.64 13.55
C GLY A 21 -4.67 28.19 13.24
N TRP A 22 -3.38 27.85 13.23
CA TRP A 22 -2.92 26.48 13.38
C TRP A 22 -3.42 25.99 14.73
N ASP A 23 -4.62 25.42 14.77
CA ASP A 23 -5.02 24.54 15.85
C ASP A 23 -3.98 23.41 15.85
N GLU A 24 -3.05 23.48 16.81
CA GLU A 24 -2.19 22.38 17.17
C GLU A 24 -3.11 21.18 17.39
N MET A 25 -3.15 20.25 16.43
CA MET A 25 -3.73 18.94 16.69
C MET A 25 -2.95 18.39 17.87
N GLU A 26 -3.57 18.41 19.04
CA GLU A 26 -3.13 17.62 20.18
C GLU A 26 -3.05 16.19 19.68
N VAL A 27 -1.82 15.72 19.44
CA VAL A 27 -1.55 14.32 19.19
C VAL A 27 -1.90 13.62 20.50
N SER A 28 -3.13 13.15 20.60
CA SER A 28 -3.60 12.29 21.68
C SER A 28 -2.92 10.94 21.52
N GLY A 29 -1.62 10.88 21.85
CA GLY A 29 -0.93 9.62 22.04
C GLY A 29 -1.69 8.84 23.11
N GLU A 30 -2.19 7.66 22.77
CA GLU A 30 -2.86 6.79 23.72
C GLU A 30 -1.91 6.54 24.89
N GLN A 31 -2.31 6.99 26.09
CA GLN A 31 -1.50 6.86 27.29
C GLN A 31 -1.23 5.37 27.57
N THR A 32 0.04 5.02 27.73
CA THR A 32 0.45 3.64 28.03
C THR A 32 0.86 3.51 29.48
N THR A 33 0.46 2.42 30.13
CA THR A 33 0.85 2.12 31.50
C THR A 33 2.08 1.22 31.51
N CYS A 34 3.05 1.51 32.39
CA CYS A 34 4.23 0.66 32.59
C CYS A 34 3.87 -0.82 32.75
N LEU A 35 4.78 -1.70 32.34
CA LEU A 35 4.62 -3.15 32.49
C LEU A 35 4.55 -3.61 33.95
N PHE A 36 5.26 -2.92 34.86
CA PHE A 36 5.51 -3.39 36.22
C PHE A 36 5.00 -2.47 37.33
N CYS A 37 4.49 -1.28 37.00
CA CYS A 37 4.03 -0.31 37.98
C CYS A 37 2.84 0.52 37.44
N PRO A 38 2.14 1.30 38.29
CA PRO A 38 0.97 2.07 37.87
C PRO A 38 1.31 3.38 37.11
N SER A 39 2.59 3.66 36.85
CA SER A 39 3.01 4.87 36.12
C SER A 39 2.50 4.86 34.68
N GLN A 40 2.00 5.99 34.21
CA GLN A 40 1.49 6.19 32.86
C GLN A 40 2.38 7.15 32.08
N PHE A 41 2.54 6.89 30.79
CA PHE A 41 3.41 7.63 29.89
C PHE A 41 2.69 7.92 28.58
N LEU A 42 3.09 9.00 27.92
CA LEU A 42 2.48 9.45 26.67
C LEU A 42 2.81 8.53 25.48
N THR A 43 3.95 7.83 25.54
CA THR A 43 4.39 6.91 24.48
C THR A 43 5.05 5.65 25.07
N ILE A 44 5.06 4.58 24.27
CA ILE A 44 5.71 3.32 24.62
C ILE A 44 7.23 3.47 24.74
N ALA A 45 7.84 4.35 23.94
CA ALA A 45 9.27 4.65 24.06
C ALA A 45 9.64 5.17 25.45
N VAL A 46 8.86 6.13 25.99
CA VAL A 46 9.09 6.66 27.34
C VAL A 46 8.80 5.60 28.40
N ALA A 47 7.80 4.74 28.19
CA ALA A 47 7.52 3.64 29.10
C ALA A 47 8.64 2.57 29.10
N LEU A 48 9.28 2.32 27.97
CA LEU A 48 10.44 1.44 27.84
C LEU A 48 11.66 2.01 28.58
N ASP A 49 11.92 3.31 28.44
CA ASP A 49 12.99 3.99 29.18
C ASP A 49 12.77 3.89 30.70
N HIS A 50 11.53 4.07 31.15
CA HIS A 50 11.17 3.87 32.55
C HIS A 50 11.35 2.42 33.02
N CYS A 51 10.97 1.43 32.20
CA CYS A 51 11.20 0.01 32.52
C CYS A 51 12.70 -0.29 32.65
N ARG A 52 13.54 0.35 31.83
CA ARG A 52 15.00 0.20 31.88
C ARG A 52 15.59 0.83 33.14
N SER A 53 15.20 2.06 33.48
CA SER A 53 15.80 2.79 34.61
C SER A 53 15.30 2.31 35.98
N GLU A 54 13.99 2.17 36.15
CA GLU A 54 13.37 1.90 37.46
C GLU A 54 13.18 0.41 37.72
N HIS A 55 12.92 -0.38 36.67
CA HIS A 55 12.65 -1.81 36.79
C HIS A 55 13.83 -2.69 36.35
N LYS A 56 14.94 -2.10 35.89
CA LYS A 56 16.10 -2.82 35.33
C LYS A 56 15.69 -3.87 34.28
N PHE A 57 14.64 -3.54 33.52
CA PHE A 57 14.07 -4.41 32.50
C PHE A 57 14.39 -3.81 31.13
N ASP A 58 15.24 -4.48 30.37
CA ASP A 58 15.57 -4.09 29.01
C ASP A 58 14.94 -5.07 28.00
N LEU A 59 13.91 -4.60 27.29
CA LEU A 59 13.21 -5.39 26.29
C LEU A 59 14.11 -5.82 25.13
N LEU A 60 15.10 -5.00 24.75
CA LEU A 60 16.00 -5.31 23.64
C LEU A 60 16.98 -6.42 24.01
N GLU A 61 17.47 -6.42 25.25
CA GLU A 61 18.26 -7.53 25.80
C GLU A 61 17.44 -8.82 25.85
N LEU A 62 16.18 -8.76 26.26
CA LEU A 62 15.29 -9.92 26.27
C LEU A 62 14.98 -10.47 24.87
N LYS A 63 14.69 -9.57 23.90
CA LYS A 63 14.47 -9.93 22.48
C LYS A 63 15.62 -10.78 21.96
N THR A 64 16.85 -10.35 22.27
CA THR A 64 18.07 -11.07 21.88
C THR A 64 18.28 -12.36 22.67
N LYS A 65 18.07 -12.32 24.00
CA LYS A 65 18.31 -13.45 24.91
C LYS A 65 17.42 -14.66 24.58
N TYR A 66 16.15 -14.43 24.28
CA TYR A 66 15.16 -15.48 24.03
C TYR A 66 14.83 -15.66 22.55
N ASN A 67 15.48 -14.92 21.64
CA ASN A 67 15.19 -14.91 20.20
C ASN A 67 13.69 -14.70 19.92
N MET A 68 13.13 -13.64 20.50
CA MET A 68 11.69 -13.38 20.49
C MET A 68 11.22 -12.86 19.14
N ASP A 69 10.08 -13.39 18.69
CA ASP A 69 9.26 -12.85 17.60
C ASP A 69 8.04 -12.07 18.15
N CYS A 70 7.21 -11.53 17.26
CA CYS A 70 6.01 -10.77 17.65
C CYS A 70 5.04 -11.59 18.52
N TYR A 71 4.90 -12.90 18.26
CA TYR A 71 4.05 -13.77 19.08
C TYR A 71 4.62 -13.99 20.48
N SER A 72 5.93 -14.19 20.59
CA SER A 72 6.64 -14.30 21.86
C SER A 72 6.50 -13.02 22.69
N PHE A 73 6.55 -11.86 22.03
CA PHE A 73 6.30 -10.57 22.68
C PHE A 73 4.87 -10.46 23.21
N ILE A 74 3.85 -10.77 22.41
CA ILE A 74 2.44 -10.77 22.84
C ILE A 74 2.25 -11.70 24.04
N LYS A 75 2.78 -12.92 23.98
CA LYS A 75 2.71 -13.89 25.09
C LYS A 75 3.36 -13.33 26.36
N MET A 76 4.51 -12.67 26.24
CA MET A 76 5.21 -12.05 27.38
C MET A 76 4.40 -10.91 28.01
N ILE A 77 3.82 -10.02 27.20
CA ILE A 77 2.97 -8.92 27.70
C ILE A 77 1.78 -9.51 28.48
N ASN A 78 1.08 -10.48 27.90
CA ASN A 78 -0.05 -11.14 28.53
C ASN A 78 0.34 -11.88 29.82
N TYR A 79 1.51 -12.55 29.83
CA TYR A 79 2.07 -13.17 31.03
C TYR A 79 2.32 -12.14 32.15
N ILE A 80 2.94 -11.01 31.81
CA ILE A 80 3.23 -9.93 32.77
C ILE A 80 1.93 -9.38 33.35
N ARG A 81 0.92 -9.11 32.51
CA ARG A 81 -0.37 -8.58 32.98
C ARG A 81 -1.13 -9.57 33.86
N LEU A 82 -1.12 -10.86 33.50
CA LEU A 82 -1.87 -11.88 34.21
C LEU A 82 -1.24 -12.22 35.56
N HIS A 83 0.08 -12.40 35.60
CA HIS A 83 0.78 -12.90 36.78
C HIS A 83 1.42 -11.80 37.63
N LYS A 84 1.58 -10.59 37.08
CA LYS A 84 2.26 -9.45 37.73
C LYS A 84 3.58 -9.86 38.41
N PRO A 85 4.46 -10.57 37.69
CA PRO A 85 5.72 -11.03 38.25
C PRO A 85 6.63 -9.84 38.56
N ASP A 86 7.55 -10.05 39.50
CA ASP A 86 8.64 -9.09 39.71
C ASP A 86 9.54 -9.04 38.45
N PRO A 87 9.97 -7.85 37.98
CA PRO A 87 10.83 -7.70 36.81
C PRO A 87 12.08 -8.60 36.86
N HIS A 88 12.62 -8.82 38.06
CA HIS A 88 13.83 -9.61 38.27
C HIS A 88 13.65 -11.09 37.90
N ILE A 89 12.45 -11.64 38.14
CA ILE A 89 12.13 -13.03 37.81
C ILE A 89 12.22 -13.26 36.30
N ILE A 90 11.79 -12.27 35.51
CA ILE A 90 11.79 -12.36 34.05
C ILE A 90 13.22 -12.18 33.50
N THR A 91 13.97 -11.21 34.02
CA THR A 91 15.32 -10.90 33.53
C THR A 91 16.33 -12.00 33.90
N GLU A 92 16.23 -12.58 35.10
CA GLU A 92 17.15 -13.62 35.58
C GLU A 92 16.81 -15.04 35.11
N SER A 93 15.56 -15.30 34.70
CA SER A 93 15.17 -16.63 34.24
C SER A 93 16.08 -17.13 33.12
N CYS A 94 16.37 -18.44 33.13
CA CYS A 94 17.09 -19.09 32.02
C CYS A 94 16.16 -19.54 30.90
N VAL A 95 14.84 -19.53 31.14
CA VAL A 95 13.80 -19.99 30.22
C VAL A 95 12.71 -18.93 30.08
N ALA A 96 12.08 -18.85 28.92
CA ALA A 96 10.92 -17.99 28.73
C ALA A 96 9.74 -18.53 29.54
N LEU A 97 9.22 -17.71 30.46
CA LEU A 97 8.13 -18.11 31.38
C LEU A 97 6.75 -18.05 30.70
N TRP A 98 6.70 -17.54 29.47
CA TRP A 98 5.49 -17.22 28.70
C TRP A 98 5.34 -18.07 27.44
N GLU A 99 5.99 -19.23 27.33
CA GLU A 99 5.92 -20.08 26.12
C GLU A 99 4.54 -20.70 25.87
N ASP A 100 3.72 -20.85 26.90
CA ASP A 100 2.41 -21.51 26.80
C ASP A 100 1.42 -20.73 25.90
N ASP A 101 0.73 -21.43 25.01
CA ASP A 101 -0.26 -20.86 24.10
C ASP A 101 -1.49 -20.29 24.81
N VAL A 102 -1.67 -20.58 26.11
CA VAL A 102 -2.68 -19.91 26.95
C VAL A 102 -2.55 -18.39 26.90
N TYR A 103 -1.33 -17.86 26.69
CA TYR A 103 -1.05 -16.42 26.61
C TYR A 103 -1.32 -15.80 25.22
N LEU A 104 -1.76 -16.59 24.23
CA LEU A 104 -2.25 -16.08 22.94
C LEU A 104 -3.77 -15.91 22.88
N LYS A 105 -4.49 -16.21 23.97
CA LYS A 105 -5.93 -16.02 24.01
C LYS A 105 -6.27 -14.52 23.95
N PRO A 106 -7.31 -14.13 23.18
CA PRO A 106 -7.72 -12.72 23.09
C PRO A 106 -8.03 -12.15 24.47
N GLY A 107 -7.32 -11.07 24.84
CA GLY A 107 -7.47 -10.35 26.10
C GLY A 107 -8.01 -8.93 25.90
N GLU A 108 -7.85 -8.08 26.92
CA GLU A 108 -8.12 -6.65 26.79
C GLU A 108 -7.10 -6.00 25.85
N MET A 109 -7.57 -5.14 24.95
CA MET A 109 -6.71 -4.41 24.02
C MET A 109 -5.97 -3.32 24.79
N GLU A 110 -4.63 -3.37 24.80
CA GLU A 110 -3.78 -2.37 25.45
C GLU A 110 -2.70 -1.85 24.48
N PRO A 111 -2.15 -0.64 24.70
CA PRO A 111 -1.16 -0.03 23.81
C PRO A 111 0.05 -0.92 23.52
N TRP A 112 0.50 -1.72 24.49
CA TRP A 112 1.64 -2.64 24.31
C TRP A 112 1.39 -3.73 23.26
N LEU A 113 0.13 -4.17 23.08
CA LEU A 113 -0.22 -5.18 22.07
C LEU A 113 -0.35 -4.58 20.66
N MET A 114 -0.41 -3.25 20.56
CA MET A 114 -0.43 -2.50 19.30
C MET A 114 0.97 -2.01 18.90
N TYR A 115 1.97 -2.22 19.75
CA TYR A 115 3.34 -1.82 19.48
C TYR A 115 3.95 -2.69 18.39
N ASP A 116 4.56 -2.05 17.40
CA ASP A 116 5.35 -2.75 16.39
C ASP A 116 6.66 -3.25 17.01
N PHE A 117 6.67 -4.52 17.41
CA PHE A 117 7.82 -5.16 18.03
C PHE A 117 9.00 -5.34 17.07
N ASP A 118 8.75 -5.35 15.76
CA ASP A 118 9.79 -5.49 14.75
C ASP A 118 10.63 -4.19 14.65
N ASP A 119 10.03 -3.04 14.95
CA ASP A 119 10.71 -1.73 15.04
C ASP A 119 11.61 -1.57 16.29
N LEU A 120 11.55 -2.51 17.23
CA LEU A 120 12.38 -2.47 18.44
C LEU A 120 13.88 -2.59 18.09
N GLY A 121 14.62 -1.48 18.24
CA GLY A 121 16.06 -1.38 17.99
C GLY A 121 16.43 -0.66 16.69
N SER A 122 15.45 -0.33 15.85
CA SER A 122 15.63 0.51 14.66
C SER A 122 15.79 1.99 15.05
N THR A 123 16.53 2.77 14.26
CA THR A 123 16.60 4.23 14.49
C THR A 123 15.17 4.79 14.47
N PRO A 124 14.78 5.54 15.50
CA PRO A 124 13.39 5.92 15.71
C PRO A 124 12.90 6.79 14.56
N SER A 125 11.92 6.28 13.82
CA SER A 125 11.15 7.00 12.80
C SER A 125 10.19 8.05 13.41
N THR A 126 10.17 8.13 14.74
CA THR A 126 9.37 9.09 15.51
C THR A 126 10.27 10.23 16.01
N PRO A 127 9.89 11.51 15.79
CA PRO A 127 10.66 12.64 16.27
C PRO A 127 10.67 12.62 17.80
N HIS A 128 11.83 12.33 18.37
CA HIS A 128 12.07 12.49 19.80
C HIS A 128 11.98 13.96 20.18
N TYR A 129 10.91 14.34 20.89
CA TYR A 129 10.93 15.56 21.68
C TYR A 129 11.84 15.32 22.89
N ALA A 130 13.00 15.98 22.88
CA ALA A 130 13.92 16.00 24.00
C ALA A 130 13.31 16.78 25.19
N ILE A 131 13.25 16.15 26.36
CA ILE A 131 13.06 16.81 27.65
C ILE A 131 14.44 16.97 28.30
N ASP A 132 15.08 18.10 27.99
CA ASP A 132 15.95 18.91 28.86
C ASP A 132 16.85 19.76 27.95
N GLY A 133 16.66 21.08 28.00
CA GLY A 133 17.17 22.05 27.02
C GLY A 133 18.69 22.21 26.96
N LYS A 134 19.41 21.18 26.47
CA LYS A 134 20.80 21.26 26.03
C LYS A 134 20.97 20.48 24.73
N THR A 135 20.75 21.14 23.61
CA THR A 135 21.20 20.65 22.31
C THR A 135 22.70 20.95 22.15
N PRO A 136 23.52 20.02 21.61
CA PRO A 136 24.76 20.40 20.98
C PRO A 136 24.41 20.95 19.58
N ILE A 137 24.16 22.25 19.51
CA ILE A 137 24.16 22.97 18.22
C ILE A 137 25.62 23.07 17.79
N SER A 138 26.03 22.22 16.85
CA SER A 138 27.02 22.57 15.82
C SER A 138 27.28 21.37 14.92
N ASN A 139 26.55 21.35 13.80
CA ASN A 139 26.93 20.89 12.46
C ASN A 139 25.78 20.08 11.85
N ASN A 140 24.94 20.78 11.06
CA ASN A 140 24.15 20.26 9.93
C ASN A 140 22.72 20.83 9.85
N ILE A 141 22.58 22.15 9.93
CA ILE A 141 21.33 22.83 9.52
C ILE A 141 20.96 22.44 8.08
N ASN A 142 21.95 22.26 7.20
CA ASN A 142 21.72 21.83 5.81
C ASN A 142 21.23 20.38 5.69
N ASP A 143 21.72 19.43 6.51
CA ASP A 143 21.21 18.05 6.44
C ASP A 143 19.84 17.92 7.07
N LEU A 144 19.56 18.71 8.12
CA LEU A 144 18.20 18.83 8.68
C LEU A 144 17.23 19.40 7.65
N GLN A 145 17.60 20.45 6.93
CA GLN A 145 16.79 21.00 5.84
C GLN A 145 16.56 19.98 4.72
N ARG A 146 17.57 19.18 4.39
CA ARG A 146 17.43 18.12 3.38
C ARG A 146 16.52 16.99 3.85
N GLN A 147 16.65 16.55 5.10
CA GLN A 147 15.76 15.54 5.68
C GLN A 147 14.32 16.04 5.76
N ILE A 148 14.11 17.29 6.15
CA ILE A 148 12.77 17.91 6.16
C ILE A 148 12.17 17.89 4.75
N TYR A 149 12.97 18.24 3.74
CA TYR A 149 12.52 18.21 2.34
C TYR A 149 12.17 16.78 1.88
N GLU A 150 13.02 15.80 2.14
CA GLU A 150 12.79 14.38 1.79
C GLU A 150 11.56 13.81 2.50
N LEU A 151 11.41 14.06 3.81
CA LEU A 151 10.24 13.63 4.59
C LEU A 151 8.95 14.32 4.11
N THR A 152 9.01 15.61 3.74
CA THR A 152 7.84 16.33 3.21
C THR A 152 7.36 15.70 1.90
N LEU A 153 8.29 15.29 1.04
CA LEU A 153 7.96 14.57 -0.20
C LEU A 153 7.34 13.20 0.09
N GLN A 154 7.89 12.44 1.02
CA GLN A 154 7.36 11.13 1.41
C GLN A 154 5.96 11.23 2.03
N VAL A 155 5.72 12.21 2.90
CA VAL A 155 4.40 12.47 3.48
C VAL A 155 3.41 12.79 2.38
N ARG A 156 3.76 13.68 1.44
CA ARG A 156 2.90 14.02 0.31
C ARG A 156 2.57 12.82 -0.57
N GLU A 157 3.53 11.93 -0.79
CA GLU A 157 3.33 10.69 -1.52
C GLU A 157 2.38 9.74 -0.80
N LYS A 158 2.59 9.54 0.51
CA LYS A 158 1.73 8.69 1.34
C LYS A 158 0.33 9.25 1.52
N ASP A 159 0.17 10.56 1.62
CA ASP A 159 -1.14 11.21 1.66
C ASP A 159 -1.92 11.00 0.36
N ASN A 160 -1.24 11.08 -0.79
CA ASN A 160 -1.85 10.78 -2.08
C ASN A 160 -2.28 9.31 -2.17
N LEU A 161 -1.43 8.38 -1.71
CA LEU A 161 -1.76 6.95 -1.68
C LEU A 161 -2.94 6.67 -0.74
N LEU A 162 -2.94 7.23 0.47
CA LEU A 162 -4.01 7.07 1.43
C LEU A 162 -5.32 7.63 0.87
N LYS A 163 -5.29 8.79 0.22
CA LYS A 163 -6.45 9.39 -0.43
C LYS A 163 -6.99 8.50 -1.55
N SER A 164 -6.12 7.89 -2.35
CA SER A 164 -6.52 6.93 -3.39
C SER A 164 -7.17 5.69 -2.76
N ALA A 165 -6.51 5.07 -1.78
CA ALA A 165 -7.04 3.90 -1.08
C ALA A 165 -8.40 4.19 -0.42
N MET A 166 -8.58 5.37 0.19
CA MET A 166 -9.87 5.79 0.75
C MET A 166 -10.95 5.91 -0.32
N GLN A 167 -10.62 6.46 -1.50
CA GLN A 167 -11.55 6.54 -2.62
C GLN A 167 -11.92 5.14 -3.15
N ASP A 168 -10.94 4.23 -3.23
CA ASP A 168 -11.16 2.86 -3.68
C ASP A 168 -12.02 2.07 -2.69
N MET A 169 -11.77 2.23 -1.39
CA MET A 169 -12.63 1.65 -0.34
C MET A 169 -14.06 2.21 -0.37
N ALA A 170 -14.23 3.50 -0.68
CA ALA A 170 -15.55 4.11 -0.83
C ALA A 170 -16.28 3.55 -2.06
N LYS A 171 -15.59 3.42 -3.20
CA LYS A 171 -16.12 2.79 -4.41
C LYS A 171 -16.49 1.32 -4.13
N MET A 172 -15.63 0.57 -3.44
CA MET A 172 -15.88 -0.82 -3.06
C MET A 172 -17.13 -0.95 -2.18
N ARG A 173 -17.31 -0.04 -1.21
CA ARG A 173 -18.50 -0.02 -0.36
C ARG A 173 -19.77 0.22 -1.16
N GLU A 174 -19.75 1.13 -2.13
CA GLU A 174 -20.92 1.44 -2.95
C GLU A 174 -21.27 0.29 -3.91
N VAL A 175 -20.27 -0.33 -4.54
CA VAL A 175 -20.46 -1.52 -5.39
C VAL A 175 -21.01 -2.68 -4.57
N THR A 176 -20.45 -2.94 -3.39
CA THR A 176 -20.91 -4.01 -2.49
C THR A 176 -22.34 -3.74 -2.01
N LYS A 177 -22.65 -2.49 -1.64
CA LYS A 177 -23.99 -2.08 -1.24
C LYS A 177 -24.98 -2.29 -2.39
N THR A 178 -24.61 -1.92 -3.62
CA THR A 178 -25.43 -2.15 -4.81
C THR A 178 -25.69 -3.63 -5.04
N ILE A 179 -24.68 -4.50 -4.89
CA ILE A 179 -24.83 -5.96 -5.05
C ILE A 179 -25.74 -6.56 -3.97
N VAL A 180 -25.56 -6.14 -2.70
CA VAL A 180 -26.32 -6.67 -1.56
C VAL A 180 -27.76 -6.15 -1.54
N GLU A 181 -27.99 -4.89 -1.94
CA GLU A 181 -29.32 -4.28 -2.00
C GLU A 181 -30.10 -4.66 -3.26
N SER A 182 -29.43 -5.09 -4.34
CA SER A 182 -30.07 -5.55 -5.59
C SER A 182 -30.63 -6.97 -5.52
N GLY A 183 -31.22 -7.34 -4.38
CA GLY A 183 -31.95 -8.60 -4.22
C GLY A 183 -32.94 -8.83 -5.38
N ASP A 184 -32.70 -9.92 -6.12
CA ASP A 184 -33.58 -10.59 -7.10
C ASP A 184 -34.30 -9.73 -8.15
N SER A 185 -33.87 -8.50 -8.38
CA SER A 185 -34.44 -7.65 -9.41
C SER A 185 -33.67 -7.84 -10.70
N LYS A 186 -34.38 -8.34 -11.74
CA LYS A 186 -33.89 -8.47 -13.13
C LYS A 186 -33.43 -7.12 -13.67
N VAL A 187 -32.22 -6.71 -13.33
CA VAL A 187 -31.49 -5.70 -14.08
C VAL A 187 -30.99 -6.41 -15.33
N SER A 188 -31.44 -5.98 -16.51
CA SER A 188 -30.79 -6.36 -17.76
C SER A 188 -29.42 -5.69 -17.78
N LEU A 189 -28.46 -6.33 -17.10
CA LEU A 189 -27.05 -6.00 -17.22
C LEU A 189 -26.65 -6.16 -18.69
N PRO A 190 -25.81 -5.26 -19.24
CA PRO A 190 -25.25 -5.45 -20.56
C PRO A 190 -24.51 -6.80 -20.58
N THR A 191 -24.86 -7.65 -21.53
CA THR A 191 -24.41 -9.05 -21.58
C THR A 191 -22.91 -9.19 -21.92
N SER A 192 -22.21 -8.10 -22.23
CA SER A 192 -20.76 -8.08 -22.47
C SER A 192 -20.14 -6.68 -22.27
N VAL A 193 -18.88 -6.63 -21.81
CA VAL A 193 -18.06 -5.41 -21.70
C VAL A 193 -17.96 -4.61 -23.00
N ALA A 194 -18.04 -5.28 -24.15
CA ALA A 194 -18.07 -4.63 -25.47
C ALA A 194 -19.21 -3.59 -25.62
N SER A 195 -20.26 -3.67 -24.79
CA SER A 195 -21.39 -2.74 -24.81
C SER A 195 -21.28 -1.58 -23.81
N VAL A 196 -20.20 -1.52 -23.01
CA VAL A 196 -19.94 -0.42 -22.07
C VAL A 196 -19.41 0.81 -22.82
N PRO A 197 -19.97 2.02 -22.58
CA PRO A 197 -19.50 3.23 -23.24
C PRO A 197 -18.05 3.58 -22.88
N VAL A 198 -17.23 3.89 -23.91
CA VAL A 198 -15.80 4.27 -23.84
C VAL A 198 -15.48 5.32 -22.77
N GLY A 199 -16.44 6.18 -22.41
CA GLY A 199 -16.27 7.21 -21.38
C GLY A 199 -16.01 6.66 -19.97
N TYR A 200 -16.55 5.49 -19.63
CA TYR A 200 -16.31 4.83 -18.33
C TYR A 200 -14.96 4.10 -18.29
N ASP A 201 -14.52 3.56 -19.42
CA ASP A 201 -13.23 2.86 -19.55
C ASP A 201 -12.03 3.83 -19.50
N ASN A 202 -12.21 5.09 -19.93
CA ASN A 202 -11.12 6.06 -19.94
C ASN A 202 -10.53 6.33 -18.55
N GLU A 203 -11.37 6.37 -17.50
CA GLU A 203 -10.88 6.56 -16.12
C GLU A 203 -10.02 5.37 -15.68
N TYR A 204 -10.45 4.16 -16.01
CA TYR A 204 -9.70 2.92 -15.77
C TYR A 204 -8.36 2.91 -16.52
N PHE A 205 -8.33 3.13 -17.83
CA PHE A 205 -7.07 3.07 -18.59
C PHE A 205 -6.08 4.19 -18.24
N ASN A 206 -6.58 5.33 -17.74
CA ASN A 206 -5.75 6.45 -17.29
C ASN A 206 -4.99 6.12 -16.00
N THR A 207 -5.55 5.34 -15.07
CA THR A 207 -4.80 4.92 -13.87
C THR A 207 -3.58 4.10 -14.29
N TYR A 208 -3.77 3.17 -15.24
CA TYR A 208 -2.71 2.35 -15.81
C TYR A 208 -1.71 3.10 -16.72
N ALA A 209 -1.93 4.38 -17.04
CA ALA A 209 -0.94 5.16 -17.78
C ALA A 209 0.24 5.62 -16.90
N HIS A 210 0.04 5.65 -15.57
CA HIS A 210 1.02 6.13 -14.61
C HIS A 210 2.06 5.05 -14.27
N TYR A 211 3.32 5.46 -14.13
CA TYR A 211 4.43 4.55 -13.85
C TYR A 211 4.32 3.84 -12.49
N GLY A 212 3.64 4.46 -11.51
CA GLY A 212 3.55 3.96 -10.13
C GLY A 212 2.89 2.58 -10.07
N ILE A 213 1.75 2.40 -10.74
CA ILE A 213 1.03 1.12 -10.75
C ILE A 213 1.88 0.02 -11.39
N HIS A 214 2.57 0.32 -12.49
CA HIS A 214 3.47 -0.65 -13.13
C HIS A 214 4.68 -0.99 -12.25
N HIS A 215 5.21 -0.04 -11.49
CA HIS A 215 6.29 -0.30 -10.55
C HIS A 215 5.84 -1.22 -9.41
N GLU A 216 4.66 -1.00 -8.86
CA GLU A 216 4.05 -1.87 -7.84
C GLU A 216 3.83 -3.29 -8.39
N MET A 217 3.17 -3.40 -9.56
CA MET A 217 2.94 -4.68 -10.23
C MET A 217 4.25 -5.44 -10.52
N LEU A 218 5.30 -4.77 -11.00
CA LEU A 218 6.59 -5.39 -11.28
C LEU A 218 7.39 -5.73 -10.01
N SER A 219 7.17 -4.99 -8.91
CA SER A 219 7.81 -5.24 -7.62
C SER A 219 7.17 -6.43 -6.89
N ASP A 220 5.94 -6.81 -7.24
CA ASP A 220 5.35 -8.07 -6.80
C ASP A 220 6.10 -9.25 -7.43
N THR A 221 7.00 -9.81 -6.61
CA THR A 221 7.83 -10.95 -6.98
C THR A 221 7.00 -12.22 -7.16
N VAL A 222 5.96 -12.46 -6.35
CA VAL A 222 5.16 -13.69 -6.44
C VAL A 222 4.37 -13.68 -7.73
N ARG A 223 3.69 -12.57 -8.04
CA ARG A 223 2.98 -12.37 -9.31
C ARG A 223 3.91 -12.57 -10.50
N THR A 224 4.99 -11.78 -10.56
CA THR A 224 5.85 -11.74 -11.75
C THR A 224 6.62 -13.04 -11.97
N THR A 225 7.13 -13.67 -10.90
CA THR A 225 7.87 -14.94 -11.01
C THR A 225 6.97 -16.12 -11.33
N SER A 226 5.72 -16.13 -10.85
CA SER A 226 4.75 -17.18 -11.19
C SER A 226 4.49 -17.23 -12.69
N TYR A 227 4.23 -16.07 -13.32
CA TYR A 227 4.08 -15.99 -14.77
C TYR A 227 5.35 -16.36 -15.53
N ARG A 228 6.50 -15.82 -15.11
CA ARG A 228 7.79 -16.13 -15.70
C ARG A 228 8.04 -17.64 -15.70
N ASP A 229 7.86 -18.28 -14.56
CA ASP A 229 8.17 -19.69 -14.37
C ASP A 229 7.14 -20.55 -15.12
N ALA A 230 5.86 -20.19 -15.15
CA ALA A 230 4.86 -20.85 -15.96
C ALA A 230 5.21 -20.82 -17.46
N ILE A 231 5.69 -19.70 -17.97
CA ILE A 231 6.08 -19.54 -19.38
C ILE A 231 7.40 -20.27 -19.67
N LEU A 232 8.45 -20.00 -18.89
CA LEU A 232 9.80 -20.52 -19.12
C LEU A 232 9.98 -22.00 -18.76
N ASN A 233 9.11 -22.59 -17.94
CA ASN A 233 9.12 -24.03 -17.70
C ASN A 233 8.33 -24.79 -18.78
N ASN A 234 7.53 -24.11 -19.61
CA ASN A 234 6.75 -24.68 -20.70
C ASN A 234 7.26 -24.24 -22.08
N LYS A 235 8.56 -24.00 -22.24
CA LYS A 235 9.17 -23.50 -23.50
C LYS A 235 8.77 -24.29 -24.74
N ASP A 236 8.64 -25.60 -24.62
CA ASP A 236 8.24 -26.46 -25.75
C ASP A 236 6.84 -26.15 -26.28
N VAL A 237 5.95 -25.61 -25.43
CA VAL A 237 4.61 -25.14 -25.82
C VAL A 237 4.70 -23.83 -26.59
N PHE A 238 5.60 -22.92 -26.19
CA PHE A 238 5.75 -21.59 -26.80
C PHE A 238 6.61 -21.61 -28.08
N LYS A 239 7.56 -22.54 -28.17
CA LYS A 239 8.57 -22.54 -29.24
C LYS A 239 7.94 -22.57 -30.63
N GLY A 240 8.23 -21.54 -31.43
CA GLY A 240 7.74 -21.39 -32.80
C GLY A 240 6.25 -21.03 -32.90
N LYS A 241 5.59 -20.70 -31.80
CA LYS A 241 4.16 -20.36 -31.74
C LYS A 241 3.90 -18.86 -31.80
N ILE A 242 2.65 -18.51 -32.10
CA ILE A 242 2.15 -17.13 -32.02
C ILE A 242 1.41 -16.96 -30.69
N ALA A 243 1.88 -16.04 -29.85
CA ALA A 243 1.25 -15.70 -28.58
C ALA A 243 0.56 -14.33 -28.62
N LEU A 244 -0.55 -14.20 -27.88
CA LEU A 244 -1.25 -12.94 -27.62
C LEU A 244 -1.16 -12.62 -26.13
N ASP A 245 -0.73 -11.40 -25.80
CA ASP A 245 -0.67 -10.85 -24.44
C ASP A 245 -1.76 -9.77 -24.28
N VAL A 246 -2.84 -10.12 -23.59
CA VAL A 246 -4.03 -9.24 -23.42
C VAL A 246 -3.86 -8.37 -22.18
N GLY A 247 -3.85 -7.06 -22.36
CA GLY A 247 -3.49 -6.08 -21.32
C GLY A 247 -2.00 -6.13 -21.01
N CYS A 248 -1.17 -5.99 -22.04
CA CYS A 248 0.25 -6.27 -21.90
C CYS A 248 1.00 -5.27 -21.00
N GLY A 249 0.43 -4.08 -20.73
CA GLY A 249 1.04 -3.04 -19.91
C GLY A 249 2.45 -2.68 -20.38
N THR A 250 3.45 -2.95 -19.52
CA THR A 250 4.89 -2.77 -19.82
C THR A 250 5.51 -3.89 -20.67
N ALA A 251 4.69 -4.83 -21.14
CA ALA A 251 5.06 -5.97 -21.99
C ALA A 251 6.01 -7.00 -21.35
N ILE A 252 6.06 -7.08 -20.02
CA ILE A 252 6.92 -8.04 -19.32
C ILE A 252 6.58 -9.51 -19.65
N LEU A 253 5.29 -9.85 -19.74
CA LEU A 253 4.85 -11.20 -20.08
C LEU A 253 5.15 -11.53 -21.54
N SER A 254 4.93 -10.56 -22.44
CA SER A 254 5.35 -10.64 -23.83
C SER A 254 6.85 -10.95 -23.99
N MET A 255 7.71 -10.31 -23.17
CA MET A 255 9.15 -10.59 -23.17
C MET A 255 9.47 -12.01 -22.69
N PHE A 256 8.78 -12.52 -21.66
CA PHE A 256 8.95 -13.92 -21.23
C PHE A 256 8.53 -14.91 -22.32
N ALA A 257 7.43 -14.64 -23.03
CA ALA A 257 6.99 -15.48 -24.15
C ALA A 257 8.00 -15.47 -25.30
N ALA A 258 8.58 -14.31 -25.64
CA ALA A 258 9.66 -14.23 -26.62
C ALA A 258 10.91 -15.02 -26.17
N GLN A 259 11.31 -14.90 -24.89
CA GLN A 259 12.40 -15.68 -24.31
C GLN A 259 12.12 -17.19 -24.28
N ALA A 260 10.85 -17.60 -24.20
CA ALA A 260 10.45 -18.99 -24.30
C ALA A 260 10.52 -19.55 -25.74
N GLY A 261 10.75 -18.69 -26.73
CA GLY A 261 10.97 -19.06 -28.12
C GLY A 261 9.74 -18.90 -29.02
N SER A 262 8.73 -18.13 -28.61
CA SER A 262 7.62 -17.75 -29.49
C SER A 262 8.15 -17.19 -30.81
N ALA A 263 7.57 -17.61 -31.93
CA ALA A 263 7.90 -17.07 -33.24
C ALA A 263 7.47 -15.60 -33.35
N LYS A 264 6.35 -15.27 -32.70
CA LYS A 264 5.80 -13.92 -32.67
C LYS A 264 4.94 -13.73 -31.43
N VAL A 265 4.97 -12.54 -30.87
CA VAL A 265 4.13 -12.15 -29.73
C VAL A 265 3.42 -10.86 -30.07
N TYR A 266 2.10 -10.83 -29.91
CA TYR A 266 1.29 -9.63 -30.04
C TYR A 266 0.86 -9.19 -28.65
N GLY A 267 1.31 -8.02 -28.20
CA GLY A 267 0.84 -7.40 -26.97
C GLY A 267 -0.19 -6.34 -27.29
N ILE A 268 -1.37 -6.40 -26.65
CA ILE A 268 -2.41 -5.39 -26.82
C ILE A 268 -2.71 -4.70 -25.50
N ASP A 269 -2.73 -3.37 -25.53
CA ASP A 269 -3.12 -2.54 -24.40
C ASP A 269 -3.70 -1.21 -24.90
N GLN A 270 -4.73 -0.71 -24.22
CA GLN A 270 -5.36 0.57 -24.57
C GLN A 270 -4.62 1.77 -23.95
N SER A 271 -3.90 1.55 -22.84
CA SER A 271 -3.24 2.59 -22.07
C SER A 271 -1.98 3.14 -22.75
N ASP A 272 -1.64 4.40 -22.45
CA ASP A 272 -0.47 5.07 -23.01
C ASP A 272 0.88 4.50 -22.50
N VAL A 273 0.85 3.63 -21.48
CA VAL A 273 2.03 2.86 -21.07
C VAL A 273 2.62 2.04 -22.22
N LEU A 274 1.81 1.67 -23.22
CA LEU A 274 2.26 0.92 -24.39
C LEU A 274 3.41 1.62 -25.12
N TYR A 275 3.44 2.95 -25.16
CA TYR A 275 4.55 3.67 -25.80
C TYR A 275 5.88 3.45 -25.07
N LYS A 276 5.85 3.41 -23.73
CA LYS A 276 7.04 3.04 -22.93
C LYS A 276 7.40 1.58 -23.13
N ALA A 277 6.41 0.70 -23.21
CA ALA A 277 6.64 -0.71 -23.51
C ALA A 277 7.35 -0.90 -24.86
N MET A 278 7.03 -0.11 -25.88
CA MET A 278 7.75 -0.15 -27.16
C MET A 278 9.25 0.16 -27.01
N ASP A 279 9.60 1.14 -26.17
CA ASP A 279 11.00 1.48 -25.90
C ASP A 279 11.70 0.37 -25.09
N ILE A 280 11.03 -0.20 -24.08
CA ILE A 280 11.53 -1.36 -23.32
C ILE A 280 11.83 -2.54 -24.25
N ILE A 281 10.93 -2.85 -25.18
CA ILE A 281 11.12 -3.94 -26.16
C ILE A 281 12.34 -3.69 -27.06
N ARG A 282 12.53 -2.44 -27.52
CA ARG A 282 13.70 -2.07 -28.34
C ARG A 282 15.00 -2.16 -27.56
N GLU A 283 15.03 -1.67 -26.33
CA GLU A 283 16.20 -1.76 -25.45
C GLU A 283 16.61 -3.21 -25.16
N ASN A 284 15.64 -4.12 -25.12
CA ASN A 284 15.86 -5.55 -24.95
C ASN A 284 16.12 -6.32 -26.27
N ASN A 285 16.16 -5.63 -27.41
CA ASN A 285 16.35 -6.22 -28.75
C ASN A 285 15.28 -7.26 -29.14
N LEU A 286 14.03 -7.05 -28.71
CA LEU A 286 12.91 -7.97 -28.94
C LEU A 286 11.90 -7.46 -29.97
N GLN A 287 12.15 -6.31 -30.61
CA GLN A 287 11.23 -5.65 -31.54
C GLN A 287 10.86 -6.48 -32.79
N ASP A 288 11.70 -7.45 -33.15
CA ASP A 288 11.46 -8.33 -34.30
C ASP A 288 10.51 -9.49 -33.97
N VAL A 289 10.28 -9.76 -32.68
CA VAL A 289 9.44 -10.85 -32.17
C VAL A 289 8.18 -10.31 -31.50
N VAL A 290 8.31 -9.26 -30.67
CA VAL A 290 7.23 -8.66 -29.90
C VAL A 290 6.69 -7.43 -30.62
N HIS A 291 5.41 -7.47 -30.97
CA HIS A 291 4.70 -6.38 -31.63
C HIS A 291 3.56 -5.87 -30.76
N LEU A 292 3.62 -4.59 -30.42
CA LEU A 292 2.65 -3.96 -29.54
C LEU A 292 1.58 -3.23 -30.35
N ILE A 293 0.33 -3.39 -29.93
CA ILE A 293 -0.87 -2.87 -30.59
C ILE A 293 -1.62 -2.02 -29.56
N ARG A 294 -1.85 -0.74 -29.88
CA ARG A 294 -2.64 0.14 -29.02
C ARG A 294 -4.12 -0.02 -29.33
N GLY A 295 -4.91 -0.40 -28.34
CA GLY A 295 -6.35 -0.53 -28.51
C GLY A 295 -7.01 -1.47 -27.50
N ARG A 296 -8.35 -1.47 -27.49
CA ARG A 296 -9.18 -2.48 -26.81
C ARG A 296 -9.19 -3.77 -27.62
N ILE A 297 -9.08 -4.93 -26.97
CA ILE A 297 -9.05 -6.23 -27.65
C ILE A 297 -10.34 -6.52 -28.43
N GLU A 298 -11.46 -6.00 -27.96
CA GLU A 298 -12.79 -6.19 -28.54
C GLU A 298 -12.97 -5.50 -29.90
N ASP A 299 -12.32 -4.35 -30.10
CA ASP A 299 -12.51 -3.51 -31.29
C ASP A 299 -11.29 -3.48 -32.22
N THR A 300 -10.13 -3.89 -31.72
CA THR A 300 -8.88 -3.70 -32.43
C THR A 300 -8.56 -4.91 -33.31
N PRO A 301 -8.50 -4.75 -34.64
CA PRO A 301 -8.17 -5.86 -35.52
C PRO A 301 -6.73 -6.33 -35.26
N LEU A 302 -6.59 -7.61 -34.93
CA LEU A 302 -5.29 -8.24 -34.82
C LEU A 302 -4.73 -8.54 -36.23
N PRO A 303 -3.40 -8.51 -36.40
CA PRO A 303 -2.74 -8.81 -37.67
C PRO A 303 -2.78 -10.30 -38.05
N VAL A 304 -3.40 -11.13 -37.22
CA VAL A 304 -3.57 -12.58 -37.41
C VAL A 304 -4.98 -12.99 -37.02
N ASP A 305 -5.56 -13.96 -37.72
CA ASP A 305 -6.91 -14.46 -37.43
C ASP A 305 -6.96 -15.33 -36.17
N LYS A 306 -5.84 -16.00 -35.84
CA LYS A 306 -5.73 -16.93 -34.71
C LYS A 306 -4.34 -16.87 -34.10
N VAL A 307 -4.29 -17.14 -32.81
CA VAL A 307 -3.06 -17.35 -32.03
C VAL A 307 -3.06 -18.76 -31.44
N ASP A 308 -1.88 -19.28 -31.14
CA ASP A 308 -1.74 -20.59 -30.49
C ASP A 308 -1.91 -20.48 -28.97
N ILE A 309 -1.52 -19.35 -28.39
CA ILE A 309 -1.45 -19.13 -26.94
C ILE A 309 -1.98 -17.74 -26.61
N ILE A 310 -2.78 -17.65 -25.55
CA ILE A 310 -3.16 -16.37 -24.92
C ILE A 310 -2.54 -16.36 -23.52
N ILE A 311 -1.85 -15.27 -23.21
CA ILE A 311 -1.37 -14.93 -21.86
C ILE A 311 -2.03 -13.62 -21.46
N SER A 312 -2.38 -13.49 -20.18
CA SER A 312 -2.97 -12.28 -19.65
C SER A 312 -2.85 -12.28 -18.14
N GLU A 313 -2.64 -11.08 -17.59
CA GLU A 313 -2.82 -10.81 -16.17
C GLU A 313 -4.04 -9.90 -16.07
N TRP A 314 -5.17 -10.52 -15.71
CA TRP A 314 -6.51 -9.90 -15.70
C TRP A 314 -7.12 -9.86 -14.30
N MET A 315 -6.41 -10.39 -13.30
CA MET A 315 -6.98 -10.64 -11.98
C MET A 315 -6.89 -9.38 -11.12
N GLY A 316 -8.00 -8.66 -10.98
CA GLY A 316 -8.08 -7.54 -10.05
C GLY A 316 -8.28 -7.97 -8.59
N TYR A 317 -8.47 -6.99 -7.70
CA TYR A 317 -8.77 -7.24 -6.29
C TYR A 317 -9.95 -8.21 -6.10
N PHE A 318 -9.84 -9.13 -5.14
CA PHE A 318 -10.87 -10.17 -4.95
C PHE A 318 -11.23 -10.90 -6.26
N LEU A 319 -10.23 -11.09 -7.14
CA LEU A 319 -10.26 -11.76 -8.45
C LEU A 319 -11.04 -11.04 -9.55
N LEU A 320 -12.25 -10.55 -9.25
CA LEU A 320 -13.20 -10.04 -10.25
C LEU A 320 -13.32 -8.52 -10.28
N PHE A 321 -12.69 -7.82 -9.33
CA PHE A 321 -12.63 -6.35 -9.41
C PHE A 321 -11.91 -5.94 -10.70
N GLU A 322 -12.25 -4.77 -11.23
CA GLU A 322 -11.78 -4.24 -12.53
C GLU A 322 -12.34 -4.91 -13.80
N GLY A 323 -12.93 -6.10 -13.71
CA GLY A 323 -13.76 -6.66 -14.78
C GLY A 323 -13.03 -7.06 -16.07
N MET A 324 -11.69 -7.14 -16.05
CA MET A 324 -10.88 -7.49 -17.24
C MET A 324 -11.07 -8.95 -17.69
N LEU A 325 -11.66 -9.81 -16.84
CA LEU A 325 -12.03 -11.18 -17.22
C LEU A 325 -12.94 -11.21 -18.45
N ASP A 326 -13.85 -10.25 -18.60
CA ASP A 326 -14.77 -10.21 -19.72
C ASP A 326 -14.07 -9.86 -21.04
N SER A 327 -12.97 -9.09 -20.98
CA SER A 327 -12.12 -8.80 -22.15
C SER A 327 -11.24 -10.00 -22.55
N PHE A 328 -11.01 -10.93 -21.62
CA PHE A 328 -10.23 -12.14 -21.87
C PHE A 328 -11.06 -13.25 -22.56
N ILE A 329 -12.39 -13.27 -22.33
CA ILE A 329 -13.34 -14.29 -22.84
C ILE A 329 -13.81 -13.96 -24.26
#